data_AF-U7Q916-F1
#
_entry.id   AF-U7Q916-F1
#
_cell.length_a   1.000
_cell.length_b   1.000
_cell.length_c   1.000
_cell.angle_alpha   90.00
_cell.angle_beta   90.00
_cell.angle_gamma   90.00
#
_symmetry.space_group_name_H-M   'P 1'
#
loop_
_entity.id
_entity.type
_entity.pdbx_description
1 polymer ?
#
loop_
_entity_poly.entity_id
_entity_poly.type
_entity_poly.pdbx_seq_one_letter_code
_entity_poly.pdbx_strand_id
1 'polypeptide(L)' 'MSHFSQIKTQIRNLTSLKAALSDLEIDWKSGSKEVRGYQGQTRPAEITIEQDNGY' A
#
# COMPACT_ATOMS: atom_id res chain seq x y z
N MET A 1 -28.31 18.44 -8.50
CA MET A 1 -26.88 18.53 -8.17
C MET A 1 -26.56 17.39 -7.23
N SER A 2 -25.87 16.34 -7.70
CA SER A 2 -25.58 15.14 -6.91
C SER A 2 -24.39 15.40 -5.97
N HIS A 3 -24.57 15.18 -4.68
CA HIS A 3 -23.54 15.31 -3.66
C HIS A 3 -22.74 13.99 -3.65
N PHE A 4 -21.67 13.92 -4.45
CA PHE A 4 -20.78 12.75 -4.41
C PHE A 4 -19.76 12.96 -3.30
N SER A 5 -20.01 12.37 -2.14
CA SER A 5 -19.05 12.37 -1.03
C SER A 5 -17.85 11.50 -1.42
N GLN A 6 -16.67 12.12 -1.56
CA GLN A 6 -15.41 11.37 -1.66
C GLN A 6 -15.07 10.78 -0.29
N ILE A 7 -15.40 9.51 -0.08
CA ILE A 7 -14.91 8.76 1.07
C ILE A 7 -13.42 8.48 0.81
N LYS A 8 -12.54 9.27 1.44
CA LYS A 8 -11.11 8.92 1.54
C LYS A 8 -10.95 7.83 2.61
N THR A 9 -11.13 6.58 2.22
CA THR A 9 -10.74 5.42 3.05
C THR A 9 -9.22 5.37 3.14
N GLN A 10 -8.67 5.97 4.19
CA GLN A 10 -7.28 5.74 4.57
C GLN A 10 -7.25 4.56 5.54
N ILE A 11 -6.56 3.47 5.17
CA ILE A 11 -6.30 2.37 6.09
C ILE A 11 -5.32 2.89 7.15
N ARG A 12 -5.84 3.35 8.29
CA ARG A 12 -5.05 3.96 9.38
C ARG A 12 -4.43 2.95 10.34
N ASN A 13 -4.76 1.67 10.20
CA ASN A 13 -4.25 0.63 11.08
C ASN A 13 -3.33 -0.30 10.30
N LEU A 14 -2.02 -0.08 10.47
CA LEU A 14 -0.98 -0.91 9.88
C LEU A 14 -1.15 -2.39 10.25
N THR A 15 -1.53 -2.68 11.49
CA THR A 15 -1.74 -4.04 11.97
C THR A 15 -2.89 -4.72 11.23
N SER A 16 -4.01 -4.02 11.03
CA SER A 16 -5.14 -4.56 10.26
C SER A 16 -4.78 -4.80 8.80
N LEU A 17 -3.97 -3.92 8.20
CA LEU A 17 -3.48 -4.11 6.84
C LEU A 17 -2.60 -5.36 6.72
N LYS A 18 -1.65 -5.54 7.65
CA LYS A 18 -0.78 -6.73 7.68
C LYS A 18 -1.59 -8.02 7.82
N ALA A 19 -2.58 -8.03 8.72
CA ALA A 19 -3.46 -9.18 8.91
C ALA A 19 -4.23 -9.49 7.61
N ALA A 20 -4.86 -8.49 7.00
CA ALA A 20 -5.62 -8.68 5.77
C ALA A 20 -4.74 -9.18 4.60
N LEU A 21 -3.51 -8.69 4.47
CA LEU A 21 -2.58 -9.17 3.43
C LEU A 21 -2.19 -10.63 3.65
N SER A 22 -1.94 -11.04 4.90
CA SER A 22 -1.68 -12.44 5.24
C SER A 22 -2.90 -13.34 5.03
N ASP A 23 -4.09 -12.89 5.41
CA ASP A 23 -5.35 -13.63 5.21
C ASP A 23 -5.67 -13.85 3.72
N LEU A 24 -5.23 -12.92 2.86
CA LEU A 24 -5.34 -13.01 1.40
C LEU A 24 -4.20 -13.80 0.75
N GLU A 25 -3.28 -14.36 1.53
CA GLU A 25 -2.10 -15.11 1.05
C GLU A 25 -1.23 -14.32 0.05
N ILE A 26 -1.20 -13.00 0.18
CA ILE A 26 -0.36 -12.12 -0.65
C ILE A 26 1.05 -12.13 -0.06
N ASP A 27 2.08 -12.25 -0.91
CA ASP A 27 3.47 -12.09 -0.45
C ASP A 27 3.78 -10.60 -0.26
N TRP A 28 4.01 -10.20 0.99
CA TRP A 28 4.28 -8.81 1.38
C TRP A 28 5.45 -8.73 2.36
N LYS A 29 6.24 -7.66 2.25
CA LYS A 29 7.41 -7.42 3.08
C LYS A 29 7.17 -6.25 4.01
N SER A 30 7.41 -6.46 5.32
CA SER A 30 7.41 -5.40 6.32
C SER A 30 8.78 -4.73 6.43
N GLY A 31 8.79 -3.43 6.71
CA GLY A 31 10.01 -2.68 7.03
C GLY A 31 10.14 -1.45 6.16
N SER A 32 10.81 -0.42 6.69
CA SER A 32 11.04 0.83 5.95
C SER A 32 11.92 0.55 4.73
N LYS A 33 11.32 0.63 3.55
CA LYS A 33 12.00 0.48 2.26
C LYS A 33 11.65 1.68 1.39
N GLU A 34 12.66 2.26 0.74
CA GLU A 34 12.43 3.27 -0.29
C GLU A 34 11.80 2.59 -1.52
N VAL A 35 10.60 3.03 -1.88
CA VAL A 35 9.89 2.59 -3.07
C VAL A 35 9.83 3.71 -4.10
N ARG A 36 9.99 3.34 -5.37
CA ARG A 36 9.84 4.27 -6.49
C ARG A 36 8.35 4.53 -6.74
N GLY A 37 7.92 5.75 -6.46
CA GLY A 37 6.61 6.27 -6.77
C GLY A 37 6.55 6.99 -8.14
N TYR A 38 5.52 7.83 -8.28
CA TYR A 38 5.23 8.54 -9.52
C TYR A 38 6.36 9.48 -9.95
N GLN A 39 6.66 9.52 -11.26
CA GLN A 39 7.70 10.37 -11.86
C GLN A 39 9.11 10.20 -11.26
N GLY A 40 9.44 9.01 -10.75
CA GLY A 40 10.76 8.73 -10.19
C GLY A 40 10.98 9.29 -8.78
N GLN A 41 9.93 9.84 -8.15
CA GLN A 41 9.98 10.19 -6.73
C GLN A 41 10.13 8.91 -5.90
N THR A 42 11.09 8.83 -4.99
CA THR A 42 11.12 7.75 -4.00
C THR A 42 10.37 8.17 -2.75
N ARG A 43 9.76 7.20 -2.06
CA ARG A 43 9.10 7.42 -0.78
C ARG A 43 9.40 6.25 0.14
N PRO A 44 9.53 6.50 1.45
CA PRO A 44 9.58 5.42 2.42
C PRO A 44 8.21 4.75 2.50
N ALA A 45 8.20 3.41 2.46
CA ALA A 45 7.03 2.60 2.70
C ALA A 45 7.31 1.59 3.82
N GLU A 46 6.34 1.40 4.71
CA GLU A 46 6.42 0.43 5.81
C GLU A 46 6.03 -1.00 5.39
N ILE A 47 5.32 -1.11 4.27
CA ILE A 47 4.89 -2.36 3.65
C ILE A 47 5.13 -2.25 2.16
N THR A 48 5.70 -3.30 1.57
CA THR A 48 5.93 -3.40 0.14
C THR A 48 5.43 -4.75 -0.39
N ILE A 49 4.83 -4.74 -1.57
CA ILE A 49 4.39 -5.94 -2.29
C ILE A 49 5.18 -5.93 -3.59
N GLU A 50 6.00 -6.95 -3.81
CA GLU A 50 6.77 -7.06 -5.05
C GLU A 50 5.85 -7.56 -6.16
N GLN A 51 6.00 -7.00 -7.35
CA GLN A 51 5.22 -7.37 -8.52
C GLN A 51 6.18 -7.83 -9.61
N ASP A 52 5.84 -8.92 -10.29
CA ASP A 52 6.63 -9.46 -11.41
C ASP A 52 6.48 -8.64 -12.71
N ASN A 53 5.90 -7.43 -12.63
CA ASN A 53 5.66 -6.59 -13.80
C ASN A 53 6.93 -5.92 -14.37
N GLY A 54 8.12 -6.26 -13.84
CA GLY A 54 9.41 -5.88 -14.42
C GLY A 54 9.77 -4.40 -14.26
N TYR A 55 9.12 -3.68 -13.34
CA TYR A 55 9.32 -2.27 -13.05
C TYR A 55 9.73 -1.99 -11.60
#